data_AF-A0A0Q0PXE9-F1
#
_entry.id   AF-A0A0Q0PXE9-F1
#
_cell.length_a   1.000
_cell.length_b   1.000
_cell.length_c   1.000
_cell.angle_alpha   90.00
_cell.angle_beta   90.00
_cell.angle_gamma   90.00
#
_symmetry.space_group_name_H-M   'P 1'
#
loop_
_entity.id
_entity.type
_entity.pdbx_description
1 polymer ?
#
loop_
_entity_poly.entity_id
_entity_poly.type
_entity_poly.pdbx_seq_one_letter_code
_entity_poly.pdbx_strand_id
1 'polypeptide(L)'
;MDEMTVFELLGIESGEAITVDNPWSDHGPREVIPLALSRNGISIRAIDCRYGDICYVSAEWTVFMSNGETLELKDFPYVAQRIEDFHSGKNKQKEAQRNIKLEDIEREFASISEVLDTIKLDNLKVAITGTLPLPRADARALLESKGAIVVGSVNKQTSFLFMGNTGRYEITEKMKKAHSLGVKIITL
;
A
#
# COMPACT_ATOMS: atom_id res chain seq x y z
N MET A 1 5.52 24.84 -5.37
CA MET A 1 6.47 23.73 -5.57
C MET A 1 5.57 22.53 -5.74
N ASP A 2 5.46 21.97 -6.95
CA ASP A 2 4.61 20.80 -7.17
C ASP A 2 5.02 19.71 -6.19
N GLU A 3 4.03 19.16 -5.49
CA GLU A 3 4.24 18.14 -4.49
C GLU A 3 4.53 16.84 -5.23
N MET A 4 5.78 16.35 -5.15
CA MET A 4 6.18 15.10 -5.78
C MET A 4 5.29 13.96 -5.27
N THR A 5 4.65 13.25 -6.20
CA THR A 5 3.86 12.07 -5.88
C THR A 5 4.76 10.84 -5.74
N VAL A 6 4.24 9.80 -5.07
CA VAL A 6 4.95 8.51 -4.97
C VAL A 6 5.14 7.86 -6.36
N PHE A 7 4.21 8.09 -7.29
CA PHE A 7 4.25 7.54 -8.64
C PHE A 7 5.36 8.17 -9.47
N GLU A 8 5.51 9.50 -9.40
CA GLU A 8 6.62 10.22 -10.03
C GLU A 8 7.96 9.85 -9.41
N LEU A 9 8.02 9.70 -8.08
CA LEU A 9 9.23 9.28 -7.37
C LEU A 9 9.75 7.93 -7.90
N LEU A 10 8.84 6.97 -8.06
CA LEU A 10 9.17 5.58 -8.42
C LEU A 10 9.16 5.31 -9.93
N GLY A 11 8.61 6.23 -10.73
CA GLY A 11 8.43 6.05 -12.17
C GLY A 11 7.43 4.95 -12.53
N ILE A 12 6.34 4.82 -11.76
CA ILE A 12 5.31 3.77 -11.93
C ILE A 12 3.93 4.37 -12.22
N GLU A 13 3.00 3.55 -12.69
CA GLU A 13 1.59 3.93 -12.74
C GLU A 13 0.86 3.63 -11.42
N SER A 14 -0.23 4.35 -11.16
CA SER A 14 -1.04 4.06 -9.98
C SER A 14 -1.71 2.69 -10.06
N GLY A 15 -1.65 1.94 -8.95
CA GLY A 15 -2.13 0.56 -8.86
C GLY A 15 -1.11 -0.50 -9.28
N GLU A 16 0.02 -0.07 -9.85
CA GLU A 16 1.16 -0.94 -10.09
C GLU A 16 1.76 -1.39 -8.76
N ALA A 17 2.19 -2.65 -8.72
CA ALA A 17 2.89 -3.16 -7.54
C ALA A 17 4.39 -3.00 -7.77
N ILE A 18 5.10 -2.64 -6.71
CA ILE A 18 6.56 -2.66 -6.67
C ILE A 18 7.01 -3.82 -5.79
N THR A 19 8.21 -4.33 -6.05
CA THR A 19 8.87 -5.24 -5.12
C THR A 19 9.76 -4.43 -4.17
N VAL A 20 9.63 -4.70 -2.88
CA VAL A 20 10.46 -4.10 -1.83
C VAL A 20 10.99 -5.17 -0.88
N ASP A 21 12.11 -4.91 -0.22
CA ASP A 21 12.64 -5.78 0.82
C ASP A 21 12.95 -5.01 2.09
N ASN A 22 12.56 -5.60 3.22
CA ASN A 22 12.79 -5.05 4.54
C ASN A 22 14.06 -5.68 5.10
N PRO A 23 15.17 -4.93 5.25
CA PRO A 23 16.45 -5.50 5.68
C PRO A 23 16.42 -6.04 7.12
N TRP A 24 15.37 -5.74 7.89
CA TRP A 24 15.18 -6.23 9.26
C TRP A 24 14.20 -7.40 9.35
N SER A 25 13.75 -7.95 8.22
CA SER A 25 12.82 -9.08 8.15
C SER A 25 13.48 -10.27 7.46
N ASP A 26 13.19 -11.48 7.93
CA ASP A 26 13.60 -12.75 7.32
C ASP A 26 12.60 -13.25 6.25
N HIS A 27 11.54 -12.49 5.97
CA HIS A 27 10.50 -12.86 5.00
C HIS A 27 10.90 -12.57 3.54
N GLY A 28 12.04 -11.94 3.31
CA GLY A 28 12.54 -11.56 1.99
C GLY A 28 11.66 -10.55 1.24
N PRO A 29 11.92 -10.38 -0.08
CA PRO A 29 11.21 -9.43 -0.92
C PRO A 29 9.70 -9.68 -0.98
N ARG A 30 8.93 -8.60 -1.04
CA ARG A 30 7.46 -8.60 -1.05
C ARG A 30 6.92 -7.61 -2.07
N GLU A 31 5.77 -7.93 -2.64
CA GLU A 31 5.03 -6.99 -3.48
C GLU A 31 4.15 -6.07 -2.64
N VAL A 32 4.21 -4.78 -2.93
CA VAL A 32 3.36 -3.76 -2.31
C VAL A 32 2.76 -2.85 -3.36
N ILE A 33 1.57 -2.30 -3.11
CA ILE A 33 0.96 -1.25 -3.95
C ILE A 33 1.19 0.10 -3.27
N PRO A 34 2.02 0.99 -3.83
CA PRO A 34 2.23 2.32 -3.27
C PRO A 34 0.94 3.15 -3.27
N LEU A 35 0.66 3.82 -2.16
CA LEU A 35 -0.49 4.72 -2.05
C LEU A 35 -0.07 6.18 -2.03
N ALA A 36 0.85 6.54 -1.13
CA ALA A 36 1.30 7.91 -0.96
C ALA A 36 2.67 7.96 -0.28
N LEU A 37 3.34 9.10 -0.41
CA LEU A 37 4.44 9.46 0.48
C LEU A 37 3.87 9.84 1.85
N SER A 38 4.60 9.50 2.91
CA SER A 38 4.25 9.96 4.25
C SER A 38 4.38 11.48 4.35
N ARG A 39 3.76 12.09 5.38
CA ARG A 39 3.71 13.56 5.53
C ARG A 39 5.08 14.25 5.51
N ASN A 40 6.13 13.58 6.00
CA ASN A 40 7.49 14.12 5.95
C ASN A 40 8.20 13.82 4.63
N GLY A 41 7.66 12.92 3.79
CA GLY A 41 8.21 12.53 2.50
C GLY A 41 9.33 11.49 2.57
N ILE A 42 9.51 10.82 3.71
CA ILE A 42 10.66 9.94 3.98
C ILE A 42 10.33 8.45 3.81
N SER A 43 9.04 8.11 3.92
CA SER A 43 8.56 6.74 3.77
C SER A 43 7.38 6.68 2.80
N ILE A 44 7.09 5.48 2.30
CA ILE A 44 5.94 5.23 1.43
C ILE A 44 4.90 4.44 2.21
N ARG A 45 3.67 4.95 2.26
CA ARG A 45 2.51 4.19 2.71
C ARG A 45 2.05 3.31 1.54
N ALA A 46 1.94 2.01 1.76
CA ALA A 46 1.64 1.03 0.72
C ALA A 46 0.77 -0.13 1.25
N ILE A 47 0.11 -0.85 0.36
CA ILE A 47 -0.65 -2.07 0.68
C ILE A 47 0.26 -3.29 0.48
N ASP A 48 0.48 -4.11 1.51
CA ASP A 48 1.20 -5.40 1.35
C ASP A 48 0.29 -6.38 0.60
N CYS A 49 0.72 -6.83 -0.58
CA CYS A 49 -0.10 -7.69 -1.44
C CYS A 49 -0.36 -9.07 -0.84
N ARG A 50 0.38 -9.49 0.21
CA ARG A 50 0.18 -10.76 0.91
C ARG A 50 -1.01 -10.77 1.84
N TYR A 51 -1.41 -9.63 2.38
CA TYR A 51 -2.54 -9.61 3.31
C TYR A 51 -3.51 -8.45 3.08
N GLY A 52 -3.14 -7.49 2.24
CA GLY A 52 -3.92 -6.30 1.91
C GLY A 52 -3.93 -5.23 3.00
N ASP A 53 -3.13 -5.37 4.05
CA ASP A 53 -2.96 -4.36 5.08
C ASP A 53 -1.96 -3.27 4.68
N ILE A 54 -2.01 -2.17 5.40
CA ILE A 54 -1.08 -1.08 5.21
C ILE A 54 0.26 -1.41 5.85
N CYS A 55 1.30 -1.16 5.08
CA CYS A 55 2.68 -1.16 5.53
C CYS A 55 3.35 0.16 5.15
N TYR A 56 4.45 0.46 5.85
CA TYR A 56 5.30 1.59 5.53
C TYR A 56 6.64 1.08 5.02
N VAL A 57 6.96 1.41 3.78
CA VAL A 57 8.30 1.20 3.22
C VAL A 57 9.19 2.30 3.77
N SER A 58 10.07 1.93 4.70
CA SER A 58 10.99 2.87 5.35
C SER A 58 12.15 3.25 4.43
N ALA A 59 12.86 4.31 4.80
CA ALA A 59 13.96 4.87 4.02
C ALA A 59 15.09 3.84 3.74
N GLU A 60 15.28 2.89 4.65
CA GLU A 60 16.31 1.86 4.58
C GLU A 60 15.86 0.59 3.83
N TRP A 61 14.60 0.54 3.38
CA TRP A 61 14.12 -0.61 2.61
C TRP A 61 14.64 -0.55 1.18
N THR A 62 14.94 -1.72 0.62
CA THR A 62 15.35 -1.87 -0.77
C THR A 62 14.12 -1.82 -1.67
N VAL A 63 14.18 -1.01 -2.72
CA VAL A 63 13.21 -0.94 -3.81
C VAL A 63 13.82 -1.58 -5.05
N PHE A 64 13.10 -2.52 -5.65
CA PHE A 64 13.52 -3.21 -6.87
C PHE A 64 12.93 -2.48 -8.07
N MET A 65 13.80 -1.88 -8.88
CA MET A 65 13.42 -1.05 -10.01
C MET A 65 13.15 -1.93 -11.25
N SER A 66 12.33 -1.42 -12.17
CA SER A 66 11.95 -2.13 -13.40
C SER A 66 13.13 -2.40 -14.36
N ASN A 67 14.20 -1.61 -14.25
CA ASN A 67 15.44 -1.79 -15.01
C ASN A 67 16.37 -2.86 -14.42
N GLY A 68 15.98 -3.52 -13.32
CA GLY A 68 16.78 -4.55 -12.63
C GLY A 68 17.75 -4.01 -11.58
N GLU A 69 17.82 -2.68 -11.40
CA GLU A 69 18.59 -2.08 -10.32
C GLU A 69 17.85 -2.19 -8.97
N THR A 70 18.61 -2.09 -7.89
CA THR A 70 18.07 -2.02 -6.54
C THR A 70 18.63 -0.78 -5.85
N LEU A 71 17.75 0.00 -5.23
CA LEU A 71 18.11 1.21 -4.49
C LEU A 71 17.46 1.17 -3.12
N GLU A 72 18.11 1.70 -2.09
CA GLU A 72 17.38 1.98 -0.85
C GLU A 72 16.49 3.20 -1.08
N LEU A 73 15.33 3.25 -0.42
CA LEU A 73 14.40 4.37 -0.59
C LEU A 73 15.05 5.73 -0.26
N LYS A 74 15.98 5.76 0.70
CA LYS A 74 16.74 6.96 1.10
C LYS A 74 17.65 7.50 0.00
N ASP A 75 18.02 6.67 -0.98
CA ASP A 75 18.95 7.05 -2.05
C ASP A 75 18.23 7.80 -3.19
N PHE A 76 16.89 7.84 -3.18
CA PHE A 76 16.14 8.69 -4.07
C PHE A 76 16.40 10.16 -3.73
N PRO A 77 16.79 11.03 -4.68
CA PRO A 77 17.18 12.41 -4.39
C PRO A 77 16.16 13.21 -3.58
N TYR A 78 14.87 13.01 -3.86
CA TYR A 78 13.80 13.65 -3.10
C TYR A 78 13.76 13.18 -1.64
N VAL A 79 13.86 11.87 -1.41
CA VAL A 79 13.83 11.28 -0.06
C VAL A 79 15.07 11.69 0.72
N ALA A 80 16.25 11.66 0.09
CA ALA A 80 17.50 12.15 0.68
C ALA A 80 17.36 13.59 1.18
N GLN A 81 16.84 14.49 0.34
CA GLN A 81 16.58 15.88 0.71
C GLN A 81 15.61 15.98 1.90
N ARG A 82 14.51 15.21 1.89
CA ARG A 82 13.53 15.21 2.99
C ARG A 82 14.12 14.70 4.31
N ILE A 83 15.04 13.75 4.27
CA ILE A 83 15.77 13.27 5.45
C ILE A 83 16.65 14.40 6.02
N GLU A 84 17.37 15.12 5.17
CA GLU A 84 18.20 16.26 5.58
C GLU A 84 17.36 17.40 6.18
N ASP A 85 16.24 17.75 5.53
CA ASP A 85 15.28 18.75 6.01
C ASP A 85 14.73 18.35 7.39
N PHE A 86 14.39 17.07 7.55
CA PHE A 86 13.89 16.55 8.82
C PHE A 86 14.96 16.55 9.91
N HIS A 87 16.21 16.22 9.60
CA HIS A 87 17.33 16.26 10.55
C HIS A 87 17.69 17.69 10.96
N SER A 88 17.70 18.63 10.02
CA SER A 88 17.94 20.05 10.30
C SER A 88 16.81 20.67 11.13
N GLY A 89 15.56 20.25 10.89
CA GLY A 89 14.40 20.58 11.72
C GLY A 89 14.43 19.95 13.12
N LYS A 90 14.89 18.70 13.25
CA LYS A 90 15.08 18.01 14.54
C LYS A 90 16.14 18.67 15.42
N ASN A 91 17.19 19.27 14.85
CA ASN A 91 18.15 20.05 15.63
C ASN A 91 17.51 21.30 16.26
N LYS A 92 16.34 21.76 15.78
CA LYS A 92 15.51 22.79 16.43
C LYS A 92 14.45 22.23 17.40
N GLN A 93 14.09 20.94 17.29
CA GLN A 93 13.02 20.29 18.07
C GLN A 93 13.50 19.28 19.13
N LYS A 94 14.82 19.04 19.24
CA LYS A 94 15.44 18.09 20.19
C LYS A 94 15.16 18.35 21.68
N GLU A 95 14.46 19.43 22.03
CA GLU A 95 14.03 19.72 23.41
C GLU A 95 12.68 19.09 23.81
N ALA A 96 11.93 18.45 22.90
CA ALA A 96 10.59 17.95 23.24
C ALA A 96 10.31 16.50 22.79
N GLN A 97 10.42 15.59 23.77
CA GLN A 97 9.68 14.31 23.93
C GLN A 97 10.09 13.13 23.02
N ARG A 98 10.60 11.99 23.52
CA ARG A 98 10.16 10.93 24.47
C ARG A 98 9.12 9.92 23.94
N ASN A 99 9.64 8.71 23.72
CA ASN A 99 9.09 7.35 23.90
C ASN A 99 7.67 7.04 23.43
N ILE A 100 7.58 6.28 22.33
CA ILE A 100 6.40 5.50 21.94
C ILE A 100 6.63 4.04 22.36
N LYS A 101 5.66 3.44 23.05
CA LYS A 101 5.66 2.02 23.42
C LYS A 101 5.15 1.16 22.26
N LEU A 102 5.79 0.01 22.05
CA LEU A 102 5.62 -0.93 20.92
C LEU A 102 4.39 -1.85 21.02
N GLU A 103 3.51 -1.69 22.01
CA GLU A 103 2.65 -2.79 22.46
C GLU A 103 1.21 -2.83 21.92
N ASP A 104 0.79 -1.93 21.01
CA ASP A 104 -0.48 -2.05 20.29
C ASP A 104 -0.31 -1.67 18.81
N ILE A 105 0.47 -2.45 18.05
CA ILE A 105 0.50 -2.31 16.59
C ILE A 105 -0.78 -2.94 16.05
N GLU A 106 -1.90 -2.21 16.18
CA GLU A 106 -3.09 -2.49 15.38
C GLU A 106 -2.69 -2.39 13.90
N ARG A 107 -2.97 -3.44 13.13
CA ARG A 107 -2.74 -3.43 11.67
C ARG A 107 -3.55 -2.29 11.07
N GLU A 108 -2.88 -1.38 10.37
CA GLU A 108 -3.55 -0.29 9.67
C GLU A 108 -4.13 -0.81 8.34
N PHE A 109 -5.26 -0.25 7.90
CA PHE A 109 -5.95 -0.66 6.67
C PHE A 109 -6.24 0.54 5.78
N ALA A 110 -6.36 0.30 4.48
CA ALA A 110 -6.67 1.36 3.53
C ALA A 110 -8.17 1.67 3.61
N SER A 111 -8.54 2.95 3.64
CA SER A 111 -9.95 3.30 3.47
C SER A 111 -10.39 3.09 2.02
N ILE A 112 -11.67 2.80 1.77
CA ILE A 112 -12.15 2.66 0.39
C ILE A 112 -11.93 3.94 -0.42
N SER A 113 -12.15 5.12 0.17
CA SER A 113 -11.93 6.41 -0.50
C SER A 113 -10.47 6.61 -0.90
N GLU A 114 -9.53 6.32 0.00
CA GLU A 114 -8.11 6.43 -0.30
C GLU A 114 -7.71 5.54 -1.47
N VAL A 115 -8.18 4.29 -1.49
CA VAL A 115 -7.92 3.38 -2.61
C VAL A 115 -8.51 3.91 -3.90
N LEU A 116 -9.75 4.41 -3.88
CA LEU A 116 -10.44 4.89 -5.09
C LEU A 116 -9.92 6.24 -5.61
N ASP A 117 -9.28 7.04 -4.78
CA ASP A 117 -8.66 8.30 -5.18
C ASP A 117 -7.22 8.10 -5.66
N THR A 118 -6.64 6.98 -5.27
CA THR A 118 -5.27 6.62 -5.63
C THR A 118 -5.26 5.73 -6.86
N ILE A 119 -5.86 4.53 -6.77
CA ILE A 119 -5.79 3.46 -7.78
C ILE A 119 -6.83 3.68 -8.87
N LYS A 120 -6.38 3.73 -10.13
CA LYS A 120 -7.27 3.75 -11.29
C LYS A 120 -7.85 2.36 -11.51
N LEU A 121 -9.19 2.25 -11.55
CA LEU A 121 -9.89 0.98 -11.64
C LEU A 121 -10.58 0.73 -12.99
N ASP A 122 -10.42 1.64 -13.95
CA ASP A 122 -11.04 1.56 -15.26
C ASP A 122 -10.80 0.21 -15.95
N ASN A 123 -11.88 -0.48 -16.28
CA ASN A 123 -11.90 -1.80 -16.93
C ASN A 123 -11.24 -2.94 -16.14
N LEU A 124 -10.88 -2.73 -14.86
CA LEU A 124 -10.32 -3.78 -14.02
C LEU A 124 -11.42 -4.65 -13.41
N LYS A 125 -11.22 -5.97 -13.41
CA LYS A 125 -12.15 -6.89 -12.72
C LYS A 125 -11.79 -6.95 -11.25
N VAL A 126 -12.74 -6.60 -10.39
CA VAL A 126 -12.54 -6.58 -8.94
C VAL A 126 -13.56 -7.49 -8.25
N ALA A 127 -13.14 -8.18 -7.20
CA ALA A 127 -14.04 -8.98 -6.37
C ALA A 127 -14.16 -8.36 -4.97
N ILE A 128 -15.30 -8.57 -4.32
CA ILE A 128 -15.55 -8.10 -2.95
C ILE A 128 -15.82 -9.31 -2.05
N THR A 129 -15.24 -9.33 -0.85
CA THR A 129 -15.47 -10.39 0.15
C THR A 129 -15.39 -9.89 1.59
N GLY A 130 -15.93 -10.70 2.52
CA GLY A 130 -15.99 -10.35 3.94
C GLY A 130 -17.05 -9.30 4.30
N THR A 131 -17.00 -8.86 5.56
CA THR A 131 -17.83 -7.80 6.15
C THR A 131 -17.18 -6.44 5.91
N LEU A 132 -17.70 -5.67 4.96
CA LEU A 132 -17.15 -4.35 4.62
C LEU A 132 -17.50 -3.28 5.66
N PRO A 133 -16.72 -2.18 5.76
CA PRO A 133 -17.05 -1.03 6.61
C PRO A 133 -18.26 -0.22 6.12
N LEU A 134 -18.80 -0.56 4.94
CA LEU A 134 -19.98 0.04 4.33
C LEU A 134 -20.88 -1.06 3.73
N PRO A 135 -22.16 -0.78 3.43
CA PRO A 135 -23.03 -1.74 2.76
C PRO A 135 -22.42 -2.25 1.45
N ARG A 136 -22.55 -3.56 1.20
CA ARG A 136 -21.95 -4.21 0.03
C ARG A 136 -22.44 -3.62 -1.30
N ALA A 137 -23.71 -3.20 -1.34
CA ALA A 137 -24.30 -2.53 -2.50
C ALA A 137 -23.62 -1.19 -2.78
N ASP A 138 -23.36 -0.40 -1.73
CA ASP A 138 -22.70 0.90 -1.84
C ASP A 138 -21.23 0.74 -2.26
N ALA A 139 -20.51 -0.23 -1.68
CA ALA A 139 -19.14 -0.55 -2.10
C ALA A 139 -19.07 -0.96 -3.57
N ARG A 140 -20.05 -1.76 -4.02
CA ARG A 140 -20.15 -2.15 -5.43
C ARG A 140 -20.38 -0.92 -6.32
N ALA A 141 -21.34 -0.06 -5.96
CA ALA A 141 -21.65 1.15 -6.72
C ALA A 141 -20.43 2.10 -6.79
N LEU A 142 -19.70 2.28 -5.69
CA LEU A 142 -18.49 3.09 -5.65
C LEU A 142 -17.39 2.55 -6.57
N LEU A 143 -17.12 1.24 -6.53
CA LEU A 143 -16.15 0.59 -7.42
C LEU A 143 -16.56 0.72 -8.90
N GLU A 144 -17.83 0.45 -9.21
CA GLU A 144 -18.36 0.57 -10.57
C GLU A 144 -18.32 2.03 -11.07
N SER A 145 -18.56 3.01 -10.19
CA SER A 145 -18.47 4.44 -10.53
C SER A 145 -17.05 4.89 -10.93
N LYS A 146 -16.03 4.14 -10.52
CA LYS A 146 -14.61 4.36 -10.84
C LYS A 146 -14.14 3.45 -12.01
N GLY A 147 -15.10 2.88 -12.75
CA GLY A 147 -14.85 2.09 -13.96
C GLY A 147 -14.55 0.62 -13.73
N ALA A 148 -14.63 0.12 -12.48
CA ALA A 148 -14.35 -1.27 -12.17
C ALA A 148 -15.50 -2.20 -12.60
N ILE A 149 -15.15 -3.43 -12.99
CA ILE A 149 -16.11 -4.51 -13.27
C ILE A 149 -16.19 -5.41 -12.04
N VAL A 150 -17.24 -5.26 -11.22
CA VAL A 150 -17.37 -6.01 -9.96
C VAL A 150 -17.90 -7.42 -10.21
N VAL A 151 -17.06 -8.43 -9.94
CA VAL A 151 -17.36 -9.86 -10.13
C VAL A 151 -17.61 -10.58 -8.80
N GLY A 152 -18.47 -11.62 -8.84
CA GLY A 152 -18.80 -12.42 -7.65
C GLY A 152 -17.70 -13.40 -7.22
N SER A 153 -16.86 -13.85 -8.15
CA SER A 153 -15.83 -14.87 -7.92
C SER A 153 -14.46 -14.39 -8.41
N VAL A 154 -13.41 -14.84 -7.70
CA VAL A 154 -12.02 -14.55 -8.07
C VAL A 154 -11.56 -15.57 -9.12
N ASN A 155 -10.91 -15.09 -10.18
CA ASN A 155 -10.27 -15.88 -11.24
C ASN A 155 -8.97 -15.18 -11.71
N LYS A 156 -8.24 -15.77 -12.67
CA LYS A 156 -6.97 -15.22 -13.19
C LYS A 156 -7.08 -13.84 -13.85
N GLN A 157 -8.29 -13.42 -14.25
CA GLN A 157 -8.54 -12.10 -14.82
C GLN A 157 -8.93 -11.06 -13.77
N THR A 158 -9.12 -11.46 -12.51
CA THR A 158 -9.39 -10.55 -11.41
C THR A 158 -8.10 -9.81 -11.05
N SER A 159 -8.13 -8.48 -11.07
CA SER A 159 -6.97 -7.66 -10.70
C SER A 159 -6.85 -7.48 -9.19
N PHE A 160 -7.98 -7.18 -8.54
CA PHE A 160 -8.03 -6.90 -7.10
C PHE A 160 -9.14 -7.68 -6.37
N LEU A 161 -8.83 -8.14 -5.17
CA LEU A 161 -9.80 -8.60 -4.18
C LEU A 161 -9.91 -7.58 -3.05
N PHE A 162 -11.04 -6.87 -2.98
CA PHE A 162 -11.40 -6.01 -1.86
C PHE A 162 -11.98 -6.86 -0.73
N MET A 163 -11.33 -6.79 0.42
CA MET A 163 -11.60 -7.60 1.59
C MET A 163 -12.05 -6.69 2.73
N GLY A 164 -13.18 -7.00 3.36
CA GLY A 164 -13.62 -6.30 4.57
C GLY A 164 -12.99 -6.84 5.86
N ASN A 165 -13.57 -6.45 6.99
CA ASN A 165 -13.15 -6.73 8.36
C ASN A 165 -12.86 -8.22 8.65
N THR A 166 -13.52 -9.15 7.94
CA THR A 166 -13.26 -10.59 8.05
C THR A 166 -11.80 -10.94 7.77
N GLY A 167 -11.19 -10.34 6.74
CA GLY A 167 -9.80 -10.61 6.38
C GLY A 167 -8.78 -10.02 7.36
N ARG A 168 -9.22 -9.18 8.31
CA ARG A 168 -8.34 -8.59 9.33
C ARG A 168 -7.94 -9.62 10.39
N TYR A 169 -8.83 -10.57 10.69
CA TYR A 169 -8.65 -11.54 11.77
C TYR A 169 -8.38 -12.97 11.27
N GLU A 170 -8.76 -13.29 10.03
CA GLU A 170 -8.62 -14.64 9.49
C GLU A 170 -8.26 -14.69 7.99
N ILE A 171 -7.47 -15.69 7.61
CA ILE A 171 -7.17 -16.00 6.21
C ILE A 171 -8.30 -16.85 5.62
N THR A 172 -9.14 -16.24 4.79
CA THR A 172 -10.29 -16.91 4.17
C THR A 172 -9.92 -17.76 2.93
N GLU A 173 -10.75 -18.73 2.55
CA GLU A 173 -10.55 -19.53 1.33
C GLU A 173 -10.50 -18.68 0.04
N LYS A 174 -11.26 -17.58 0.00
CA LYS A 174 -11.24 -16.67 -1.16
C LYS A 174 -9.93 -15.86 -1.22
N MET A 175 -9.32 -15.58 -0.07
CA MET A 175 -7.99 -14.95 0.02
C MET A 175 -6.89 -15.91 -0.44
N LYS A 176 -6.91 -17.16 0.03
CA LYS A 176 -5.97 -18.21 -0.45
C LYS A 176 -6.09 -18.42 -1.96
N LYS A 177 -7.31 -18.44 -2.48
CA LYS A 177 -7.57 -18.52 -3.92
C LYS A 177 -7.05 -17.29 -4.68
N ALA A 178 -7.21 -16.09 -4.12
CA ALA A 178 -6.66 -14.88 -4.72
C ALA A 178 -5.13 -14.94 -4.82
N HIS A 179 -4.45 -15.32 -3.74
CA HIS A 179 -3.00 -15.49 -3.74
C HIS A 179 -2.52 -16.49 -4.79
N SER A 180 -3.14 -17.68 -4.86
CA SER A 180 -2.71 -18.71 -5.81
C SER A 180 -2.92 -18.32 -7.27
N LEU A 181 -3.76 -17.31 -7.53
CA LEU A 181 -4.03 -16.75 -8.85
C LEU A 181 -3.27 -15.46 -9.14
N GLY A 182 -2.43 -14.98 -8.21
CA GLY A 182 -1.70 -13.70 -8.34
C GLY A 182 -2.60 -12.47 -8.23
N VAL A 183 -3.79 -12.60 -7.63
CA VAL A 183 -4.74 -11.49 -7.46
C VAL A 183 -4.34 -10.69 -6.23
N LYS A 184 -4.13 -9.39 -6.42
CA LYS A 184 -3.71 -8.48 -5.35
C LYS A 184 -4.86 -8.26 -4.36
N ILE A 185 -4.57 -8.31 -3.08
CA ILE A 185 -5.59 -8.15 -2.02
C ILE A 185 -5.48 -6.76 -1.43
N ILE A 186 -6.64 -6.15 -1.19
CA ILE A 186 -6.79 -4.85 -0.53
C ILE A 186 -7.76 -5.04 0.62
N THR A 187 -7.29 -4.87 1.85
CA THR A 187 -8.10 -4.98 3.06
C THR A 187 -8.54 -3.60 3.50
N LEU A 188 -9.86 -3.44 3.63
CA LEU A 188 -10.58 -2.23 3.99
C LEU A 188 -10.98 -2.19 5.46
#